data_AF-A0A7J9VSX8-F1
#
_entry.id   AF-A0A7J9VSX8-F1
#
_cell.length_a   1.000
_cell.length_b   1.000
_cell.length_c   1.000
_cell.angle_alpha   90.00
_cell.angle_beta   90.00
_cell.angle_gamma   90.00
#
_symmetry.space_group_name_H-M   'P 1'
#
loop_
_entity.id
_entity.type
_entity.pdbx_description
1 polymer ?
#
loop_
_entity_poly.entity_id
_entity_poly.type
_entity_poly.pdbx_seq_one_letter_code
_entity_poly.pdbx_strand_id
1 'polypeptide(L)' 'MNVVYEPDGNVEIRLSVSKPGDHIDIRADMDILAAFSNYPSEHNPCTGGTPHHCAYSPILPVDPQPWQPTC' A
#
# COMPACT_ATOMS: atom_id res chain seq x y z
N MET A 1 -0.18 2.40 -5.88
CA MET A 1 0.61 2.36 -7.12
C MET A 1 -0.20 1.62 -8.17
N ASN A 2 -0.46 2.23 -9.32
CA ASN A 2 -1.20 1.61 -10.41
C ASN A 2 -0.31 1.56 -11.66
N VAL A 3 0.35 0.41 -11.87
CA VAL A 3 1.20 0.16 -13.04
C VAL A 3 0.47 -0.83 -13.92
N VAL A 4 0.24 -0.45 -15.17
CA VAL A 4 -0.44 -1.29 -16.15
C VAL A 4 0.53 -1.72 -17.23
N TYR A 5 0.46 -3.00 -17.58
CA TYR A 5 1.18 -3.60 -18.69
C TYR A 5 0.21 -3.78 -19.84
N GLU A 6 0.47 -3.10 -20.96
CA GLU A 6 -0.34 -3.19 -22.16
C GLU A 6 0.05 -4.42 -23.00
N PRO A 7 -0.87 -4.94 -23.84
CA PRO A 7 -0.60 -6.12 -24.67
C PRO A 7 0.57 -5.96 -25.66
N ASP A 8 0.91 -4.72 -26.02
CA ASP A 8 2.04 -4.39 -26.89
C ASP A 8 3.39 -4.31 -26.15
N GLY A 9 3.39 -4.55 -24.84
CA GLY A 9 4.57 -4.49 -23.98
C GLY A 9 4.86 -3.10 -23.38
N ASN A 10 4.03 -2.10 -23.65
CA ASN A 10 4.15 -0.80 -22.99
C ASN A 10 3.81 -0.90 -21.49
N VAL A 11 4.47 -0.05 -20.69
CA VAL A 11 4.23 0.07 -19.26
C VAL A 11 3.82 1.49 -18.95
N GLU A 12 2.66 1.65 -18.31
CA GLU A 12 2.11 2.95 -17.95
C GLU A 12 1.88 3.04 -16.44
N ILE A 13 2.30 4.15 -15.84
CA ILE A 13 1.89 4.53 -14.49
C ILE A 13 0.61 5.34 -14.61
N ARG A 14 -0.49 4.81 -14.07
CA ARG A 14 -1.81 5.47 -14.08
C ARG A 14 -2.15 6.05 -12.72
N LEU A 15 -3.19 6.89 -12.70
CA LEU A 15 -3.77 7.39 -11.45
C LEU A 15 -4.11 6.22 -10.51
N SER A 16 -3.86 6.41 -9.22
CA SER A 16 -4.27 5.41 -8.23
C SER A 16 -5.78 5.20 -8.26
N VAL A 17 -6.21 3.94 -8.12
CA VAL A 17 -7.63 3.59 -7.99
C VAL A 17 -8.16 3.67 -6.55
N SER A 18 -7.24 3.83 -5.59
CA SER A 18 -7.55 3.97 -4.16
C SER A 18 -8.26 5.30 -3.86
N LYS A 19 -9.15 5.29 -2.88
CA LYS A 19 -9.92 6.43 -2.41
C LYS A 19 -9.60 6.75 -0.94
N PRO A 20 -9.89 7.97 -0.44
CA PRO A 20 -9.76 8.28 0.98
C PRO A 20 -10.56 7.29 1.84
N GLY A 21 -9.89 6.67 2.81
CA GLY A 21 -10.47 5.65 3.70
C GLY A 21 -10.13 4.21 3.31
N ASP A 22 -9.65 3.97 2.09
CA ASP A 22 -9.06 2.67 1.73
C ASP A 22 -7.82 2.42 2.59
N HIS A 23 -7.69 1.19 3.08
CA HIS A 23 -6.58 0.77 3.94
C HIS A 23 -6.12 -0.64 3.57
N ILE A 24 -4.91 -0.97 4.03
CA ILE A 24 -4.36 -2.32 3.99
C ILE A 24 -4.04 -2.73 5.42
N ASP A 25 -4.44 -3.94 5.79
CA ASP A 25 -4.07 -4.54 7.06
C ASP A 25 -2.90 -5.50 6.84
N ILE A 26 -1.84 -5.30 7.61
CA ILE A 26 -0.63 -6.12 7.54
C ILE A 26 -0.40 -6.75 8.90
N ARG A 27 -0.31 -8.08 8.92
CA ARG A 27 0.11 -8.84 10.10
C ARG A 27 1.61 -9.08 10.03
N ALA A 28 2.30 -8.84 11.15
CA ALA A 28 3.68 -9.21 11.32
C ALA A 28 3.76 -10.65 11.88
N ASP A 29 4.26 -11.58 11.08
CA ASP A 29 4.41 -13.01 11.47
C ASP A 29 5.69 -13.26 12.28
N MET A 30 6.51 -12.23 12.43
CA MET A 30 7.72 -12.17 13.23
C MET A 30 7.96 -10.71 13.67
N ASP A 31 8.93 -10.49 14.54
CA ASP A 31 9.35 -9.13 14.89
C ASP A 31 9.94 -8.43 13.66
N ILE A 32 9.38 -7.26 13.32
CA ILE A 32 9.80 -6.46 12.16
C ILE A 32 10.01 -4.99 12.54
N LEU A 33 10.84 -4.32 11.74
CA LEU A 33 10.83 -2.86 11.63
C LEU A 33 10.12 -2.48 10.34
N ALA A 34 8.94 -1.87 10.45
CA ALA A 34 8.20 -1.36 9.29
C ALA A 34 8.57 0.10 9.02
N ALA A 35 8.87 0.43 7.77
CA ALA A 35 9.13 1.80 7.31
C ALA A 35 8.21 2.12 6.14
N PHE A 36 7.48 3.23 6.24
CA PHE A 36 6.60 3.73 5.19
C PHE A 36 7.13 5.07 4.69
N SER A 37 7.18 5.24 3.37
CA SER A 37 7.53 6.52 2.74
C SER A 37 6.36 7.01 1.91
N ASN A 38 5.93 8.24 2.20
CA ASN A 38 4.95 8.91 1.38
C ASN A 38 5.69 9.73 0.32
N TYR A 39 5.99 9.10 -0.82
CA TYR A 39 6.82 9.70 -1.85
C TYR A 39 6.14 10.92 -2.51
N PRO A 40 6.69 12.14 -2.38
CA PRO A 40 6.12 13.31 -3.02
C PRO A 40 6.72 13.41 -4.42
N SER A 41 6.05 12.84 -5.42
CA SER A 41 6.42 13.08 -6.81
C SER A 41 5.30 13.79 -7.54
N GLU A 42 5.54 15.06 -7.84
CA GLU A 42 4.76 15.90 -8.74
C GLU A 42 4.74 15.32 -10.17
N HIS A 43 5.70 14.45 -10.50
CA HIS A 43 5.86 13.82 -11.81
C HIS A 43 5.32 12.38 -11.86
N ASN A 44 4.75 11.86 -10.77
CA ASN A 44 4.18 10.52 -10.74
C ASN A 44 2.66 10.60 -10.96
N PRO A 45 2.12 10.17 -12.12
CA PRO A 45 0.68 10.20 -12.37
C PRO A 45 -0.15 9.48 -11.30
N CYS A 46 0.43 8.49 -10.61
CA CYS A 46 -0.24 7.74 -9.56
C CYS A 46 -0.59 8.59 -8.33
N THR A 47 0.12 9.70 -8.08
CA THR A 47 -0.16 10.60 -6.94
C THR A 47 -1.17 11.69 -7.29
N GLY A 48 -1.60 11.81 -8.55
CA GLY A 48 -2.44 12.92 -8.99
C GLY A 48 -1.75 14.28 -9.01
N GLY A 49 -0.40 14.30 -8.91
CA GLY A 49 0.39 15.54 -8.95
C GLY A 49 0.46 16.29 -7.61
N THR A 50 -0.21 15.82 -6.56
CA THR A 50 -0.15 16.43 -5.23
C THR A 50 0.04 15.37 -4.14
N PRO A 51 0.91 15.57 -3.15
CA PRO A 51 1.01 14.65 -2.03
C PRO A 51 -0.26 14.64 -1.18
N HIS A 52 -0.72 13.45 -0.81
CA HIS A 52 -1.80 13.25 0.15
C HIS A 52 -1.26 12.58 1.42
N HIS A 53 -1.89 12.81 2.57
CA HIS A 53 -1.44 12.22 3.82
C HIS A 53 -1.77 10.71 3.87
N CYS A 54 -0.78 9.88 4.20
CA CYS A 54 -0.95 8.46 4.50
C CYS A 54 -0.76 8.26 6.00
N ALA A 55 -1.80 7.81 6.69
CA ALA A 55 -1.73 7.52 8.12
C ALA A 55 -1.34 6.06 8.36
N TYR A 56 -0.59 5.81 9.43
CA TYR A 56 -0.32 4.48 9.96
C TYR A 56 -1.01 4.36 11.32
N SER A 57 -1.72 3.25 11.55
CA SER A 57 -2.34 2.92 12.83
C SER A 57 -1.85 1.55 13.28
N PRO A 58 -1.10 1.43 14.39
CA PRO A 58 -0.77 0.13 14.95
C PRO A 58 -2.04 -0.50 15.53
N ILE A 59 -2.48 -1.61 14.95
CA ILE A 59 -3.54 -2.43 15.51
C ILE A 59 -2.85 -3.47 16.41
N LEU A 60 -2.87 -3.24 17.71
CA LEU A 60 -2.43 -4.27 18.66
C LEU A 60 -3.48 -5.39 18.64
N PRO A 61 -3.09 -6.66 18.37
CA PRO A 61 -4.05 -7.75 18.36
C PRO A 61 -4.70 -7.87 19.74
N VAL A 62 -6.03 -7.98 19.74
CA VAL A 62 -6.82 -7.95 20.98
C VAL A 62 -6.85 -9.32 21.68
N ASP A 63 -6.66 -10.47 21.01
CA ASP A 63 -6.37 -11.81 21.60
C ASP A 63 -6.15 -12.91 20.51
N PRO A 64 -5.87 -14.22 20.79
CA PRO A 64 -4.60 -14.88 20.55
C PRO A 64 -4.77 -16.13 19.65
N GLN A 65 -5.51 -16.04 18.55
CA GLN A 65 -5.69 -17.25 17.71
C GLN A 65 -4.33 -17.61 17.08
N PRO A 66 -3.76 -18.80 17.39
CA PRO A 66 -2.52 -19.23 16.78
C PRO A 66 -2.74 -19.37 15.29
N TRP A 67 -1.85 -18.77 14.51
CA TRP A 67 -1.91 -18.85 13.07
C TRP A 67 -1.82 -20.29 12.59
N GLN A 68 -2.77 -20.68 11.72
CA GLN A 68 -2.70 -21.92 10.97
C GLN A 68 -2.26 -21.58 9.53
N PRO A 69 -1.13 -22.11 9.04
CA PRO A 69 -0.78 -22.00 7.64
C PRO A 69 -1.87 -22.63 6.79
N THR A 70 -2.43 -21.88 5.85
CA THR A 70 -3.14 -22.47 4.71
C THR A 70 -2.09 -22.96 3.73
N CYS A 71 -1.78 -24.26 3.78
CA CYS A 71 -1.22 -24.97 2.62
C CYS A 71 -2.28 -25.09 1.52
#